data_AF-A0A532DYD8-F1
#
_entry.id   AF-A0A532DYD8-F1
#
_cell.length_a   1.000
_cell.length_b   1.000
_cell.length_c   1.000
_cell.angle_alpha   90.00
_cell.angle_beta   90.00
_cell.angle_gamma   90.00
#
_symmetry.space_group_name_H-M   'P 1'
#
loop_
_entity.id
_entity.type
_entity.pdbx_description
1 polymer ?
#
loop_
_entity_poly.entity_id
_entity_poly.type
_entity_poly.pdbx_seq_one_letter_code
_entity_poly.pdbx_strand_id
1 'polypeptide(L)'
;MSELERPERLQIMLTVDELAALENWRFDKRMPSRSAAVRELLRRGLAADGFLTAAHGTKSRDFGILPHSADGDGAVEGSSSSEQ
;
A
#
# COMPACT_ATOMS: atom_id res chain seq x y z
N MET A 1 14.42 4.11 31.10
CA MET A 1 15.56 4.08 30.17
C MET A 1 14.98 3.71 28.83
N SER A 2 14.69 4.72 28.00
CA SER A 2 14.04 4.48 26.71
C SER A 2 15.10 3.91 25.78
N GLU A 3 15.07 2.60 25.55
CA GLU A 3 15.72 1.99 24.39
C GLU A 3 15.38 2.85 23.19
N LEU A 4 16.40 3.45 22.55
CA LEU A 4 16.19 4.16 21.31
C LEU A 4 15.66 3.11 20.32
N GLU A 5 14.34 3.06 20.16
CA GLU A 5 13.64 2.17 19.25
C GLU A 5 14.33 2.31 17.89
N ARG A 6 15.10 1.28 17.52
CA ARG A 6 15.87 1.33 16.28
C ARG A 6 14.86 1.34 15.15
N PRO A 7 14.85 2.37 14.29
CA PRO A 7 13.90 2.41 13.20
C PRO A 7 14.20 1.25 12.25
N GLU A 8 13.22 0.37 12.04
CA GLU A 8 13.30 -0.67 11.02
C GLU A 8 13.09 -0.09 9.63
N ARG A 9 13.83 -0.61 8.64
CA ARG A 9 13.70 -0.20 7.24
C ARG A 9 12.70 -1.11 6.53
N LEU A 10 11.56 -0.54 6.15
CA LEU A 10 10.57 -1.21 5.31
C LEU A 10 10.84 -0.89 3.83
N GLN A 11 10.94 -1.93 3.01
CA GLN A 11 10.88 -1.80 1.54
C GLN A 11 9.46 -2.11 1.08
N ILE A 12 8.90 -1.23 0.25
CA ILE A 12 7.58 -1.40 -0.35
C ILE A 12 7.68 -1.20 -1.86
N MET A 13 6.94 -2.02 -2.60
CA MET A 13 6.79 -1.87 -4.04
C MET A 13 5.61 -0.95 -4.31
N LEU A 14 5.83 0.09 -5.10
CA LEU A 14 4.79 1.01 -5.56
C LEU A 14 4.89 1.11 -7.08
N THR A 15 3.76 1.29 -7.73
CA THR A 15 3.72 1.68 -9.13
C THR A 15 4.25 3.10 -9.32
N VAL A 16 4.54 3.49 -10.56
CA VAL A 16 5.03 4.84 -10.88
C VAL A 16 4.00 5.90 -10.48
N ASP A 17 2.73 5.66 -10.74
CA ASP A 17 1.63 6.58 -10.41
C ASP A 17 1.46 6.74 -8.90
N GLU A 18 1.59 5.65 -8.14
CA GLU A 18 1.56 5.70 -6.69
C GLU A 18 2.76 6.45 -6.11
N LEU A 19 3.96 6.22 -6.64
CA LEU A 19 5.13 6.99 -6.20
C LEU A 19 4.92 8.49 -6.47
N ALA A 20 4.39 8.85 -7.64
CA ALA A 20 4.10 10.24 -8.00
C ALA A 20 3.01 10.86 -7.09
N ALA A 21 1.94 10.13 -6.80
CA ALA A 21 0.88 10.58 -5.90
C ALA A 21 1.40 10.80 -4.47
N LEU A 22 2.26 9.89 -3.96
CA LEU A 22 2.93 10.07 -2.67
C LEU A 22 3.81 11.33 -2.67
N GLU A 23 4.55 11.59 -3.75
CA GLU A 23 5.39 12.79 -3.85
C GLU A 23 4.57 14.06 -3.93
N ASN A 24 3.50 14.09 -4.74
CA ASN A 24 2.60 15.23 -4.83
C ASN A 24 1.97 15.56 -3.47
N TRP A 25 1.49 14.52 -2.76
CA TRP A 25 0.94 14.69 -1.41
C TRP A 25 1.99 15.20 -0.41
N ARG A 26 3.23 14.71 -0.50
CA ARG A 26 4.35 15.19 0.31
C ARG A 26 4.59 16.69 0.08
N PHE A 27 4.55 17.16 -1.16
CA PHE A 27 4.71 18.58 -1.49
C PHE A 27 3.53 19.42 -0.99
N ASP A 28 2.29 18.98 -1.22
CA ASP A 28 1.07 19.65 -0.75
C ASP A 28 1.08 19.84 0.77
N LYS A 29 1.43 18.79 1.51
CA LYS A 29 1.51 18.80 2.97
C LYS A 29 2.83 19.34 3.53
N ARG A 30 3.72 19.85 2.67
CA ARG A 30 5.04 20.41 3.03
C ARG A 30 5.87 19.47 3.91
N MET A 31 5.81 18.18 3.60
CA MET A 31 6.49 17.15 4.36
C MET A 31 7.98 17.11 4.00
N PRO A 32 8.89 17.05 5.00
CA PRO A 32 10.32 17.23 4.80
C PRO A 32 11.01 16.06 4.10
N SER A 33 10.42 14.85 4.14
CA SER A 33 10.99 13.66 3.50
C SER A 33 9.90 12.68 3.07
N ARG A 34 10.25 11.76 2.16
CA ARG A 34 9.37 10.66 1.75
C ARG A 34 9.00 9.78 2.94
N SER A 35 9.96 9.45 3.81
CA SER A 35 9.71 8.65 5.01
C SER A 35 8.76 9.35 5.98
N ALA A 36 8.84 10.68 6.12
CA ALA A 36 7.89 11.44 6.92
C ALA A 36 6.48 11.36 6.34
N ALA A 37 6.35 11.48 5.01
CA ALA A 37 5.06 11.35 4.35
C ALA A 37 4.45 9.95 4.53
N VAL A 38 5.23 8.89 4.33
CA VAL A 38 4.76 7.50 4.54
C VAL A 38 4.32 7.27 5.98
N ARG A 39 5.09 7.72 6.97
CA ARG A 39 4.73 7.59 8.39
C ARG A 39 3.44 8.33 8.72
N GLU A 40 3.23 9.51 8.16
CA GLU A 40 2.02 10.29 8.38
C GLU A 40 0.80 9.65 7.70
N LEU A 41 0.96 9.08 6.50
CA LEU A 41 -0.09 8.29 5.85
C LEU A 41 -0.46 7.06 6.68
N LEU A 42 0.54 6.31 7.20
CA LEU A 42 0.30 5.17 8.08
C LEU A 42 -0.43 5.58 9.36
N ARG A 43 -0.02 6.67 10.01
CA ARG A 43 -0.68 7.19 11.21
C ARG A 43 -2.15 7.54 10.92
N ARG A 44 -2.42 8.22 9.80
CA ARG A 44 -3.78 8.59 9.39
C ARG A 44 -4.62 7.38 9.02
N GLY A 45 -4.04 6.40 8.34
CA GLY A 45 -4.72 5.14 7.99
C GLY A 45 -5.12 4.34 9.23
N LEU A 46 -4.23 4.24 10.22
CA LEU A 46 -4.51 3.55 11.48
C LEU A 46 -5.55 4.27 12.36
N ALA A 47 -5.64 5.60 12.23
CA ALA A 47 -6.63 6.41 12.95
C ALA A 47 -7.96 6.58 12.17
N ALA A 48 -8.01 6.13 10.91
CA ALA A 48 -9.23 6.21 10.10
C ALA A 48 -10.21 5.12 10.53
N ASP A 49 -11.42 5.54 10.88
CA ASP A 49 -12.52 4.63 11.17
C ASP A 49 -12.95 3.91 9.87
N GLY A 50 -13.17 2.59 9.92
CA GLY A 50 -13.59 1.81 8.76
C GLY A 50 -12.48 1.18 7.91
N PHE A 51 -11.27 0.95 8.46
CA PHE A 51 -10.25 0.18 7.76
C PHE A 51 -10.78 -1.24 7.47
N LEU A 52 -10.85 -1.60 6.18
CA LEU A 52 -11.28 -2.92 5.74
C LEU A 52 -10.35 -3.94 6.38
N THR A 53 -10.89 -4.80 7.25
CA THR A 53 -10.18 -6.00 7.65
C THR A 53 -9.92 -6.76 6.35
N ALA A 54 -8.66 -6.88 5.95
CA ALA A 54 -8.30 -7.58 4.73
C ALA A 54 -8.97 -8.95 4.75
N ALA A 55 -9.84 -9.21 3.77
CA ALA A 55 -10.50 -10.50 3.67
C ALA A 55 -9.42 -11.58 3.48
N HIS A 56 -9.67 -12.77 4.01
CA HIS A 56 -8.71 -13.85 3.90
C HIS A 56 -8.43 -14.16 2.43
N GLY A 57 -7.18 -14.00 1.98
CA GLY A 57 -6.76 -14.21 0.59
C GLY A 57 -6.59 -12.95 -0.27
N THR A 58 -6.78 -11.74 0.26
CA THR A 58 -6.45 -10.50 -0.47
C THR A 58 -4.95 -10.44 -0.77
N LYS A 59 -4.57 -10.22 -2.04
CA LYS A 59 -3.16 -10.19 -2.45
C LYS A 59 -2.56 -8.82 -2.14
N SER A 60 -1.26 -8.77 -1.86
CA SER A 60 -0.55 -7.50 -1.62
C SER A 60 -0.70 -6.47 -2.75
N ARG A 61 -0.94 -6.92 -3.99
CA ARG A 61 -1.15 -6.07 -5.17
C ARG A 61 -2.51 -5.37 -5.20
N ASP A 62 -3.48 -5.87 -4.43
CA ASP A 62 -4.82 -5.31 -4.34
C ASP A 62 -4.84 -4.11 -3.37
N PHE A 63 -3.77 -3.94 -2.59
CA PHE A 63 -3.53 -2.76 -1.75
C PHE A 63 -2.71 -1.75 -2.53
N GLY A 64 -3.22 -0.53 -2.61
CA GLY A 64 -2.53 0.59 -3.23
C GLY A 64 -2.91 1.92 -2.57
N ILE A 65 -2.17 2.97 -2.90
CA ILE A 65 -2.48 4.33 -2.42
C ILE A 65 -3.45 5.08 -3.34
N LEU A 66 -3.65 4.58 -4.55
CA LEU A 66 -4.61 5.07 -5.53
C LEU A 66 -5.79 4.08 -5.62
N PRO A 67 -7.01 4.56 -5.89
CA PRO A 67 -8.12 3.65 -6.16
C PRO A 67 -7.77 2.80 -7.38
N HIS A 68 -7.86 1.48 -7.24
CA HIS A 68 -7.89 0.61 -8.41
C HIS A 68 -9.24 0.87 -9.08
N SER A 69 -9.22 1.45 -10.28
CA SER A 69 -10.42 1.46 -11.13
C SER A 69 -10.78 0.00 -11.35
N ALA A 70 -11.83 -0.46 -10.66
CA ALA A 70 -12.39 -1.78 -10.87
C ALA A 70 -13.03 -1.81 -12.26
N ASP A 71 -12.21 -2.02 -13.28
CA ASP A 71 -12.67 -2.38 -14.62
C ASP A 71 -11.82 -3.56 -15.09
N GLY A 72 -12.38 -4.77 -14.95
CA GLY A 72 -11.83 -5.99 -15.56
C GLY A 72 -11.29 -7.05 -14.61
N ASP A 73 -12.12 -7.54 -13.68
CA ASP A 73 -11.99 -8.92 -13.20
C ASP A 73 -12.29 -9.86 -14.39
N GLY A 74 -11.24 -10.26 -15.08
CA GLY A 74 -11.24 -11.29 -16.11
C GLY A 74 -10.50 -12.50 -15.58
N ALA A 75 -11.26 -13.42 -15.00
CA ALA A 75 -10.81 -14.71 -14.49
C ALA A 75 -9.81 -15.40 -15.44
N VAL A 76 -8.58 -15.60 -14.97
CA VAL A 76 -7.74 -16.68 -15.49
C VAL A 76 -8.02 -17.91 -14.62
N GLU A 77 -9.12 -18.57 -14.95
CA GLU A 77 -9.45 -19.91 -14.47
C GLU A 77 -8.29 -20.86 -14.82
N GLY A 78 -7.78 -21.54 -13.81
CA GLY A 78 -6.85 -22.63 -14.02
C GLY A 78 -7.53 -23.78 -14.73
N SER A 79 -7.08 -24.11 -15.94
CA SER A 79 -7.21 -25.47 -16.44
C SER A 79 -6.00 -26.27 -15.93
N SER A 80 -6.27 -27.02 -14.87
CA SER A 80 -5.64 -28.30 -14.65
C SER A 80 -5.79 -29.13 -15.93
N SER A 81 -4.68 -29.50 -16.55
CA SER A 81 -4.62 -30.76 -17.29
C SER A 81 -3.36 -31.49 -16.88
N SER A 82 -3.54 -32.32 -15.86
CA SER A 82 -2.82 -33.57 -15.70
C SER A 82 -3.07 -34.48 -16.92
N GLU A 83 -2.19 -35.45 -17.07
CA GLU A 83 -2.26 -36.70 -17.85
C GLU A 83 -1.58 -36.80 -19.23
N GLN A 84 -0.51 -37.61 -19.16
CA GLN A 84 0.20 -38.43 -20.16
C GLN A 84 1.41 -37.81 -20.87
#